data_AF-A0AAF3J3Z7-F1
#
_entry.id   AF-A0AAF3J3Z7-F1
#
_cell.length_a   1.000
_cell.length_b   1.000
_cell.length_c   1.000
_cell.angle_alpha   90.00
_cell.angle_beta   90.00
_cell.angle_gamma   90.00
#
_symmetry.space_group_name_H-M   'P 1'
#
loop_
_entity.id
_entity.type
_entity.pdbx_description
1 polymer ?
#
loop_
_entity_poly.entity_id
_entity_poly.type
_entity_poly.pdbx_seq_one_letter_code
_entity_poly.pdbx_strand_id
1 'polypeptide(L)' 'MGTFTVSYWARKFWWEQRYLWAASAVAFYYGTCWDNAGTHKASMMKGHSRMFADRRQQILASNPHADVWRS' A
#
# COMPACT_ATOMS: atom_id res chain seq x y z
N MET A 1 -36.31 6.04 -25.07
CA MET A 1 -35.28 6.20 -24.02
C MET A 1 -35.34 4.96 -23.15
N GLY A 2 -34.44 4.00 -23.40
CA GLY A 2 -34.56 2.62 -22.95
C GLY A 2 -34.41 2.44 -21.44
N THR A 3 -35.25 1.60 -20.88
CA THR A 3 -35.46 1.32 -19.46
C THR A 3 -34.18 0.95 -18.70
N PHE A 4 -33.85 1.75 -17.68
CA PHE A 4 -32.85 1.44 -16.64
C PHE A 4 -33.32 0.20 -15.85
N THR A 5 -33.09 -0.99 -16.41
CA THR A 5 -33.25 -2.24 -15.67
C THR A 5 -31.94 -2.57 -14.97
N VAL A 6 -32.00 -2.88 -13.67
CA VAL A 6 -30.82 -3.17 -12.83
C VAL A 6 -29.97 -4.30 -13.45
N SER A 7 -30.62 -5.28 -14.08
CA SER A 7 -29.96 -6.37 -14.79
C SER A 7 -29.15 -5.91 -16.00
N TYR A 8 -29.65 -4.94 -16.77
CA TYR A 8 -28.93 -4.37 -17.92
C TYR A 8 -27.73 -3.54 -17.46
N TRP A 9 -27.89 -2.76 -16.38
CA TRP A 9 -26.79 -2.02 -15.77
C TRP A 9 -25.70 -2.96 -15.25
N ALA A 10 -26.07 -4.01 -14.50
CA ALA A 10 -25.13 -4.98 -13.95
C ALA A 10 -24.35 -5.71 -15.06
N ARG A 11 -25.04 -6.16 -16.12
CA ARG A 11 -24.40 -6.79 -17.28
C ARG A 11 -23.41 -5.84 -17.94
N LYS A 12 -23.77 -4.57 -18.12
CA LYS A 12 -22.89 -3.59 -18.76
C LYS A 12 -21.68 -3.22 -17.90
N PHE A 13 -21.86 -3.08 -16.59
CA PHE A 13 -20.81 -2.67 -15.66
C PHE A 13 -19.80 -3.78 -15.35
N TRP A 14 -20.23 -5.04 -15.31
CA TRP A 14 -19.32 -6.17 -15.06
C TRP A 14 -18.77 -6.79 -16.35
N TRP A 15 -19.61 -7.01 -17.36
CA TRP A 15 -19.22 -7.81 -18.52
C TRP A 15 -18.51 -6.99 -19.60
N GLU A 16 -19.04 -5.82 -19.95
CA GLU A 16 -18.47 -5.00 -21.01
C GLU A 16 -17.23 -4.22 -20.57
N GLN A 17 -17.13 -3.93 -19.27
CA GLN A 17 -15.97 -3.25 -18.67
C GLN A 17 -14.88 -4.23 -18.21
N ARG A 18 -14.93 -5.51 -18.58
CA ARG A 18 -13.95 -6.53 -18.13
C ARG A 18 -12.49 -6.12 -18.31
N TYR A 19 -12.17 -5.37 -19.37
CA TYR A 19 -10.81 -4.89 -19.63
C TYR A 19 -10.38 -3.79 -18.67
N LEU A 20 -11.32 -2.94 -18.24
CA LEU A 20 -11.05 -1.89 -17.25
C LEU A 20 -10.87 -2.49 -15.86
N TRP A 21 -11.60 -3.56 -15.53
CA TRP A 21 -11.35 -4.36 -14.33
C TRP A 21 -10.01 -5.09 -14.36
N ALA A 22 -9.62 -5.65 -15.51
CA ALA A 22 -8.29 -6.25 -15.66
C ALA A 22 -7.19 -5.18 -15.54
N ALA A 23 -7.38 -4.01 -16.17
CA ALA A 23 -6.44 -2.90 -16.08
C ALA A 23 -6.32 -2.35 -14.64
N SER A 24 -7.42 -2.26 -13.90
CA SER A 24 -7.40 -1.82 -12.51
C SER A 24 -6.70 -2.81 -11.61
N ALA A 25 -6.86 -4.12 -11.82
CA ALA A 25 -6.12 -5.16 -11.10
C ALA A 25 -4.61 -5.05 -11.35
N VAL A 26 -4.20 -4.82 -12.61
CA VAL A 26 -2.79 -4.62 -12.96
C VAL A 26 -2.25 -3.32 -12.33
N ALA A 27 -2.98 -2.21 -12.43
CA ALA A 27 -2.59 -0.95 -11.81
C ALA A 27 -2.46 -1.06 -10.29
N PHE A 28 -3.38 -1.77 -9.64
CA PHE A 28 -3.32 -2.05 -8.21
C PHE A 28 -2.07 -2.85 -7.85
N TYR A 29 -1.78 -3.93 -8.59
CA TYR A 29 -0.59 -4.73 -8.38
C TYR A 29 0.70 -3.89 -8.50
N TYR A 30 0.84 -3.13 -9.61
CA TYR A 30 1.99 -2.25 -9.80
C TYR A 30 2.10 -1.19 -8.70
N GLY A 31 0.97 -0.60 -8.27
CA GLY A 31 0.94 0.34 -7.15
C GLY A 31 1.49 -0.26 -5.86
N THR A 32 0.99 -1.44 -5.47
CA THR A 32 1.47 -2.13 -4.26
C THR A 32 2.96 -2.50 -4.34
N CYS A 33 3.45 -2.93 -5.51
CA CYS A 33 4.86 -3.21 -5.71
C CYS A 33 5.70 -1.92 -5.63
N TRP A 34 5.20 -0.81 -6.14
CA TRP A 34 5.89 0.47 -6.12
C TRP A 34 5.97 1.04 -4.70
N ASP A 35 4.87 1.00 -3.95
CA ASP A 35 4.84 1.40 -2.54
C ASP A 35 5.77 0.53 -1.69
N ASN A 36 5.76 -0.79 -1.90
CA ASN A 36 6.68 -1.71 -1.20
C ASN A 36 8.15 -1.41 -1.54
N ALA A 37 8.47 -1.10 -2.80
CA ALA A 37 9.83 -0.74 -3.19
C ALA A 37 10.27 0.60 -2.58
N GLY A 38 9.37 1.60 -2.53
CA GLY A 38 9.63 2.90 -1.92
C GLY A 38 9.82 2.79 -0.42
N THR A 39 8.90 2.10 0.27
CA THR A 39 8.98 1.85 1.71
C THR A 39 10.20 0.99 2.08
N HIS A 40 10.60 0.03 1.24
CA HIS A 40 11.83 -0.73 1.44
C HIS A 40 13.07 0.18 1.40
N LYS A 41 13.18 1.08 0.41
CA LYS A 41 14.27 2.06 0.36
C LYS A 41 14.26 3.01 1.57
N ALA A 42 13.09 3.50 1.95
CA ALA A 42 12.94 4.32 3.16
C ALA A 42 13.29 3.55 4.43
N SER A 43 13.03 2.24 4.46
CA SER A 43 13.38 1.39 5.60
C SER A 43 14.89 1.24 5.80
N MET A 44 15.68 1.31 4.72
CA MET A 44 17.15 1.35 4.83
C MET A 44 17.67 2.65 5.44
N MET A 45 16.86 3.72 5.43
CA MET A 45 17.21 5.00 6.07
C MET A 45 16.75 5.07 7.55
N LYS A 46 16.02 4.05 8.04
CA LYS A 46 15.59 3.97 9.44
C LYS A 46 16.81 3.91 10.35
N GLY A 47 16.82 4.72 11.41
CA GLY A 47 17.92 4.77 12.38
C GLY A 47 19.04 5.78 12.07
N HIS A 48 19.05 6.39 10.88
CA HIS A 48 20.01 7.45 10.51
C HIS A 48 19.47 8.88 10.68
N SER A 49 18.19 9.04 11.02
CA SER A 49 17.57 10.35 11.25
C SER A 49 18.00 10.96 12.59
N ARG A 50 18.55 12.18 12.59
CA ARG A 50 18.91 12.93 13.81
C ARG A 50 17.69 13.24 14.69
N MET A 51 16.51 13.41 14.10
CA MET A 51 15.25 13.74 14.80
C MET A 51 14.77 12.65 15.76
N PHE A 52 15.08 11.38 15.49
CA PHE A 52 14.60 10.24 16.29
C PHE A 52 15.73 9.51 17.05
N ALA A 53 16.92 10.12 17.12
CA ALA A 53 18.08 9.52 17.79
C ALA A 53 17.82 9.27 19.28
N ASP A 54 17.22 10.25 19.97
CA ASP A 54 16.93 10.16 21.41
C ASP A 54 15.90 9.06 21.70
N ARG A 55 14.84 8.97 20.87
CA ARG A 55 13.80 7.94 21.02
C ARG A 55 14.36 6.53 20.80
N ARG A 56 15.26 6.37 19.82
CA ARG A 56 15.96 5.11 19.58
C ARG A 56 16.81 4.70 20.80
N GLN A 57 17.52 5.63 21.41
CA GLN A 57 18.32 5.36 22.61
C GLN A 57 17.44 4.94 23.79
N GLN A 58 16.29 5.59 23.99
CA GLN A 58 15.34 5.21 25.04
C GLN A 58 14.77 3.79 24.84
N ILE A 59 14.45 3.42 23.60
CA ILE A 59 13.93 2.07 23.29
C ILE A 59 15.02 1.01 23.48
N LEU A 60 16.26 1.27 23.04
CA LEU A 60 17.37 0.33 23.23
C LEU A 60 17.80 0.22 24.70
N ALA A 61 17.67 1.29 25.49
CA ALA A 61 17.96 1.28 26.92
C ALA A 61 16.94 0.45 27.72
N SER A 62 15.67 0.43 27.28
CA SER A 62 14.60 -0.36 27.90
C SER A 62 14.53 -1.79 27.38
N ASN A 63 14.88 -2.03 26.10
CA ASN A 63 14.94 -3.35 25.50
C ASN A 63 16.04 -3.43 24.44
N PRO A 64 17.22 -3.99 24.78
CA PRO A 64 18.38 -4.04 23.88
C PRO A 64 18.16 -4.86 22.60
N HIS A 65 17.18 -5.76 22.60
CA HIS A 65 16.86 -6.63 21.46
C HIS A 65 15.58 -6.22 20.73
N ALA A 66 14.94 -5.11 21.12
CA ALA A 66 13.75 -4.64 20.45
C ALA A 66 14.08 -4.12 19.05
N ASP A 67 13.34 -4.61 18.07
CA ASP A 67 13.29 -4.00 16.75
C ASP A 67 12.51 -2.68 16.88
N VAL A 68 13.25 -1.58 17.06
CA VAL A 68 12.75 -0.20 17.23
C VAL A 68 11.79 0.23 16.11
N TRP A 69 11.77 -0.52 15.00
CA TRP A 69 11.11 -0.15 13.76
C TRP A 69 10.06 -1.16 13.27
N ARG A 70 9.72 -2.16 14.07
CA ARG A 70 8.57 -3.05 13.82
C ARG A 70 7.31 -2.34 14.31
N SER A 71 6.48 -1.88 13.37
CA SER A 71 5.13 -1.33 13.61
C SER A 71 4.10 -2.44 13.84
#